data_AF-A0A819WBB7-F1
#
_entry.id   AF-A0A819WBB7-F1
#
_cell.length_a   1.000
_cell.length_b   1.000
_cell.length_c   1.000
_cell.angle_alpha   90.00
_cell.angle_beta   90.00
_cell.angle_gamma   90.00
#
_symmetry.space_group_name_H-M   'P 1'
#
loop_
_entity.id
_entity.type
_entity.pdbx_description
1 polymer ?
#
loop_
_entity_poly.entity_id
_entity_poly.type
_entity_poly.pdbx_seq_one_letter_code
_entity_poly.pdbx_strand_id
1 'polypeptide(L)'
;MGHDRVGRPICCIHPKEHIKGQFPHEYSEKMAILCVEIYRKLLQPPIESVTIIADMGGCEAKNFDLHQIKFVITLIDNYYPDSLGLIFILNCPWIFDKSWMLIKSWLSPSVQKKVRFIHSADELAEFIDLSVLPKRLYGTQPDFKFIPPTTEDEVMFNAFRADTKGKAIAEAAHWDAVQNYFNVTLQWANGNEDGNILSERKETRKQLRHAFEQRSPYISTRTHYHRVEVLKEPIFQVAYDRLVHNKEEPSITFF
;
A
#
# COMPACT_ATOMS: atom_id res chain seq x y z
N MET A 1 11.84 -0.95 2.43
CA MET A 1 12.81 -0.12 1.68
C MET A 1 12.56 1.33 2.05
N GLY A 2 13.51 2.22 1.76
CA GLY A 2 13.41 3.63 2.07
C GLY A 2 12.51 4.41 1.11
N HIS A 3 12.88 5.67 0.88
CA HIS A 3 12.16 6.60 0.01
C HIS A 3 13.03 7.01 -1.19
N ASP A 4 12.39 7.44 -2.27
CA ASP A 4 13.08 8.15 -3.35
C ASP A 4 13.52 9.55 -2.88
N ARG A 5 14.29 10.26 -3.72
CA ARG A 5 14.80 11.60 -3.39
C ARG A 5 13.71 12.66 -3.16
N VAL A 6 12.46 12.40 -3.56
CA VAL A 6 11.31 13.29 -3.36
C VAL A 6 10.47 12.85 -2.15
N GLY A 7 10.87 11.78 -1.46
CA GLY A 7 10.18 11.27 -0.28
C GLY A 7 9.07 10.27 -0.58
N ARG A 8 8.95 9.73 -1.81
CA ARG A 8 7.98 8.68 -2.13
C ARG A 8 8.45 7.34 -1.58
N PRO A 9 7.61 6.58 -0.88
CA PRO A 9 8.00 5.25 -0.43
C PRO A 9 8.26 4.34 -1.64
N ILE A 10 9.30 3.51 -1.53
CA ILE A 10 9.73 2.61 -2.59
C ILE A 10 9.11 1.23 -2.40
N CYS A 11 8.32 0.80 -3.39
CA CYS A 11 7.81 -0.56 -3.56
C CYS A 11 8.72 -1.30 -4.55
N CYS A 12 9.11 -2.54 -4.24
CA CYS A 12 9.82 -3.40 -5.19
C CYS A 12 8.96 -4.60 -5.51
N ILE A 13 8.84 -4.88 -6.80
CA ILE A 13 8.21 -6.07 -7.34
C ILE A 13 9.34 -6.90 -7.95
N HIS A 14 9.33 -8.20 -7.65
CA HIS A 14 10.29 -9.16 -8.20
C HIS A 14 9.50 -10.20 -9.02
N PRO A 15 9.26 -9.96 -10.33
CA PRO A 15 8.40 -10.84 -11.11
C PRO A 15 8.93 -12.27 -11.22
N LYS A 16 10.23 -12.52 -10.98
CA LYS A 16 10.83 -13.86 -10.92
C LYS A 16 10.12 -14.79 -9.93
N GLU A 17 9.54 -14.27 -8.86
CA GLU A 17 8.80 -15.07 -7.87
C GLU A 17 7.36 -15.39 -8.30
N HIS A 18 6.84 -14.73 -9.34
CA HIS A 18 5.53 -15.03 -9.89
C HIS A 18 5.65 -16.18 -10.88
N ILE A 19 4.88 -17.26 -10.73
CA ILE A 19 4.81 -18.34 -11.72
C ILE A 19 3.42 -18.33 -12.34
N LYS A 20 3.36 -18.02 -13.65
CA LYS A 20 2.10 -17.96 -14.40
C LYS A 20 1.36 -19.29 -14.31
N GLY A 21 0.10 -19.23 -13.88
CA GLY A 21 -0.77 -20.40 -13.77
C GLY A 21 -0.51 -21.30 -12.54
N GLN A 22 0.38 -20.90 -11.61
CA GLN A 22 0.57 -21.65 -10.36
C GLN A 22 -0.66 -21.58 -9.46
N PHE A 23 -1.36 -20.44 -9.44
CA PHE A 23 -2.60 -20.22 -8.71
C PHE A 23 -3.66 -19.62 -9.64
N PRO A 24 -4.96 -19.77 -9.33
CA PRO A 24 -6.01 -19.03 -10.01
C PRO A 24 -5.76 -17.52 -9.94
N HIS A 25 -6.11 -16.79 -11.00
CA HIS A 25 -5.85 -15.35 -11.12
C HIS A 25 -6.36 -14.53 -9.93
N GLU A 26 -7.51 -14.91 -9.36
CA GLU A 26 -8.10 -14.23 -8.20
C GLU A 26 -7.11 -14.09 -7.01
N TYR A 27 -6.23 -15.07 -6.80
CA TYR A 27 -5.26 -15.02 -5.71
C TYR A 27 -4.15 -13.99 -5.97
N SER A 28 -3.60 -13.95 -7.18
CA SER A 28 -2.57 -12.97 -7.55
C SER A 28 -3.15 -11.55 -7.65
N GLU A 29 -4.40 -11.43 -8.06
CA GLU A 29 -5.15 -10.16 -8.07
C GLU A 29 -5.39 -9.64 -6.64
N LYS A 30 -5.87 -10.49 -5.73
CA LYS A 30 -6.03 -10.15 -4.30
C LYS A 30 -4.70 -9.78 -3.65
N MET A 31 -3.61 -10.48 -3.99
CA MET A 31 -2.28 -10.12 -3.53
C MET A 31 -1.85 -8.73 -4.02
N ALA A 32 -2.11 -8.40 -5.30
CA ALA A 32 -1.80 -7.07 -5.83
C ALA A 32 -2.60 -5.96 -5.11
N ILE A 33 -3.91 -6.18 -4.88
CA ILE A 33 -4.74 -5.26 -4.09
C ILE A 33 -4.18 -5.10 -2.67
N LEU A 34 -3.87 -6.21 -1.99
CA LEU A 34 -3.29 -6.20 -0.65
C LEU A 34 -1.99 -5.39 -0.61
N CYS A 35 -1.09 -5.60 -1.58
CA CYS A 35 0.14 -4.82 -1.69
C CYS A 35 -0.17 -3.32 -1.80
N VAL A 36 -1.06 -2.91 -2.69
CA VAL A 36 -1.43 -1.49 -2.85
C VAL A 36 -1.99 -0.90 -1.55
N GLU A 37 -2.94 -1.58 -0.90
CA GLU A 37 -3.51 -1.13 0.37
C GLU A 37 -2.47 -0.98 1.48
N ILE A 38 -1.49 -1.89 1.55
CA ILE A 38 -0.37 -1.80 2.48
C ILE A 38 0.53 -0.61 2.16
N TYR A 39 0.90 -0.40 0.88
CA TYR A 39 1.75 0.73 0.50
C TYR A 39 1.06 2.08 0.69
N ARG A 40 -0.27 2.15 0.55
CA ARG A 40 -1.05 3.36 0.85
C ARG A 40 -0.93 3.79 2.31
N LYS A 41 -0.82 2.83 3.24
CA LYS A 41 -0.56 3.13 4.66
C LYS A 41 0.83 3.73 4.92
N LEU A 42 1.77 3.58 3.97
CA LEU A 42 3.12 4.18 4.05
C LEU A 42 3.17 5.60 3.51
N LEU A 43 2.12 6.08 2.84
CA LEU A 43 2.05 7.45 2.33
C LEU A 43 1.89 8.44 3.49
N GLN A 44 2.64 9.53 3.44
CA GLN A 44 2.56 10.62 4.42
C GLN A 44 2.42 11.96 3.69
N PRO A 45 1.46 12.82 4.08
CA PRO A 45 1.34 14.15 3.51
C PRO A 45 2.67 14.93 3.60
N PRO A 46 3.07 15.67 2.54
CA PRO A 46 2.33 15.95 1.32
C PRO A 46 2.49 14.90 0.20
N ILE A 47 3.19 13.79 0.46
CA ILE A 47 3.49 12.76 -0.53
C ILE A 47 2.37 11.72 -0.60
N GLU A 48 1.64 11.73 -1.72
CA GLU A 48 0.49 10.85 -1.96
C GLU A 48 0.76 9.81 -3.06
N SER A 49 2.02 9.65 -3.46
CA SER A 49 2.42 8.71 -4.53
C SER A 49 3.61 7.84 -4.15
N VAL A 50 3.69 6.66 -4.77
CA VAL A 50 4.77 5.68 -4.56
C VAL A 50 5.71 5.61 -5.74
N THR A 51 6.93 5.12 -5.50
CA THR A 51 7.87 4.74 -6.56
C THR A 51 7.96 3.22 -6.62
N ILE A 52 7.77 2.64 -7.80
CA ILE A 52 7.84 1.18 -8.01
C ILE A 52 9.16 0.85 -8.69
N ILE A 53 9.88 -0.15 -8.16
CA ILE A 53 11.00 -0.81 -8.81
C ILE A 53 10.53 -2.19 -9.26
N ALA A 54 10.48 -2.43 -10.57
CA ALA A 54 10.30 -3.75 -11.16
C ALA A 54 11.69 -4.35 -11.46
N ASP A 55 12.16 -5.22 -10.57
CA ASP A 55 13.42 -5.94 -10.74
C ASP A 55 13.20 -7.18 -11.60
N MET A 56 13.50 -7.08 -12.89
CA MET A 56 13.34 -8.16 -13.86
C MET A 56 14.50 -9.18 -13.83
N GLY A 57 15.44 -9.04 -12.90
CA GLY A 57 16.59 -9.93 -12.76
C GLY A 57 16.17 -11.38 -12.56
N GLY A 58 16.65 -12.26 -13.45
CA GLY A 58 16.32 -13.69 -13.41
C GLY A 58 14.89 -14.03 -13.82
N CYS A 59 14.11 -13.10 -14.39
CA CYS A 59 12.81 -13.40 -14.95
C CYS A 59 12.94 -14.24 -16.23
N GLU A 60 12.15 -15.32 -16.29
CA GLU A 60 11.99 -16.19 -17.45
C GLU A 60 10.58 -16.05 -18.05
N ALA A 61 10.33 -16.69 -19.18
CA ALA A 61 9.01 -16.68 -19.82
C ALA A 61 7.87 -17.22 -18.92
N LYS A 62 8.17 -18.13 -17.98
CA LYS A 62 7.19 -18.65 -17.01
C LYS A 62 6.73 -17.60 -16.00
N ASN A 63 7.54 -16.56 -15.80
CA ASN A 63 7.25 -15.48 -14.86
C ASN A 63 6.45 -14.33 -15.49
N PHE A 64 6.48 -14.26 -16.82
CA PHE A 64 5.86 -13.18 -17.56
C PHE A 64 4.36 -13.45 -17.79
N ASP A 65 3.55 -12.88 -16.90
CA ASP A 65 2.10 -13.03 -16.88
C ASP A 65 1.40 -11.74 -17.33
N LEU A 66 1.01 -11.72 -18.61
CA LEU A 66 0.31 -10.58 -19.22
C LEU A 66 -1.06 -10.30 -18.57
N HIS A 67 -1.73 -11.31 -18.03
CA HIS A 67 -3.00 -11.11 -17.32
C HIS A 67 -2.76 -10.33 -16.04
N GLN A 68 -1.80 -10.78 -15.22
CA GLN A 68 -1.45 -10.11 -13.97
C GLN A 68 -0.94 -8.68 -14.22
N ILE A 69 -0.10 -8.47 -15.23
CA ILE A 69 0.38 -7.13 -15.60
C ILE A 69 -0.79 -6.22 -15.99
N LYS A 70 -1.70 -6.70 -16.84
CA LYS A 70 -2.88 -5.93 -17.25
C LYS A 70 -3.79 -5.60 -16.08
N PHE A 71 -3.96 -6.54 -15.14
CA PHE A 71 -4.70 -6.31 -13.91
C PHE A 71 -4.08 -5.19 -13.07
N VAL A 72 -2.75 -5.25 -12.81
CA VAL A 72 -2.05 -4.22 -12.02
C VAL A 72 -2.14 -2.84 -12.69
N ILE A 73 -2.02 -2.78 -14.02
CA ILE A 73 -2.20 -1.53 -14.78
C ILE A 73 -3.61 -0.98 -14.58
N THR A 74 -4.63 -1.84 -14.74
CA THR A 74 -6.04 -1.47 -14.55
C THR A 74 -6.29 -0.99 -13.11
N LEU A 75 -5.67 -1.65 -12.13
CA LEU A 75 -5.76 -1.29 -10.73
C LEU A 75 -5.25 0.13 -10.49
N ILE A 76 -4.06 0.45 -10.98
CA ILE A 76 -3.42 1.76 -10.81
C ILE A 76 -4.17 2.85 -11.59
N ASP A 77 -4.54 2.60 -12.85
CA ASP A 77 -5.19 3.61 -13.70
C ASP A 77 -6.63 3.92 -13.24
N ASN A 78 -7.41 2.91 -12.85
CA ASN A 78 -8.86 3.09 -12.60
C ASN A 78 -9.23 3.23 -11.12
N TYR A 79 -8.50 2.59 -10.20
CA TYR A 79 -8.89 2.53 -8.78
C TYR A 79 -7.95 3.33 -7.87
N TYR A 80 -6.70 3.54 -8.28
CA TYR A 80 -5.72 4.33 -7.52
C TYR A 80 -5.04 5.39 -8.40
N PRO A 81 -5.82 6.23 -9.11
CA PRO A 81 -5.26 7.27 -9.96
C PRO A 81 -4.34 8.19 -9.13
N ASP A 82 -3.29 8.68 -9.79
CA ASP A 82 -2.29 9.59 -9.22
C ASP A 82 -1.51 9.07 -7.99
N SER A 83 -1.77 7.84 -7.54
CA SER A 83 -1.01 7.18 -6.46
C SER A 83 0.34 6.64 -6.94
N LEU A 84 0.62 6.69 -8.25
CA LEU A 84 1.88 6.29 -8.86
C LEU A 84 2.74 7.51 -9.22
N GLY A 85 3.95 7.58 -8.68
CA GLY A 85 4.95 8.60 -8.98
C GLY A 85 5.84 8.20 -10.15
N LEU A 86 6.64 7.15 -9.99
CA LEU A 86 7.58 6.63 -10.99
C LEU A 86 7.59 5.09 -10.99
N ILE A 87 7.89 4.49 -12.15
CA ILE A 87 8.20 3.07 -12.30
C ILE A 87 9.59 2.94 -12.90
N PHE A 88 10.50 2.30 -12.17
CA PHE A 88 11.81 1.91 -12.66
C PHE A 88 11.81 0.43 -13.03
N ILE A 89 12.14 0.11 -14.27
CA ILE A 89 12.32 -1.26 -14.74
C ILE A 89 13.82 -1.51 -14.82
N LEU A 90 14.30 -2.41 -13.96
CA LEU A 90 15.72 -2.77 -13.85
C LEU A 90 15.95 -4.18 -14.38
N ASN A 91 17.18 -4.46 -14.79
CA ASN A 91 17.64 -5.79 -15.17
C ASN A 91 16.75 -6.47 -16.24
N CYS A 92 16.08 -5.69 -17.10
CA CYS A 92 15.11 -6.19 -18.06
C CYS A 92 15.80 -6.98 -19.18
N PRO A 93 15.50 -8.28 -19.36
CA PRO A 93 16.00 -9.02 -20.51
C PRO A 93 15.46 -8.46 -21.83
N TRP A 94 16.32 -8.28 -22.83
CA TRP A 94 15.98 -7.77 -24.17
C TRP A 94 14.84 -8.55 -24.87
N ILE A 95 14.63 -9.82 -24.49
CA ILE A 95 13.55 -10.65 -25.02
C ILE A 95 12.15 -10.09 -24.70
N PHE A 96 12.02 -9.16 -23.74
CA PHE A 96 10.74 -8.56 -23.35
C PHE A 96 10.35 -7.30 -24.13
N ASP A 97 11.17 -6.84 -25.08
CA ASP A 97 10.89 -5.62 -25.86
C ASP A 97 9.57 -5.70 -26.65
N LYS A 98 9.25 -6.88 -27.21
CA LYS A 98 7.97 -7.11 -27.91
C LYS A 98 6.78 -7.01 -26.97
N SER A 99 6.92 -7.53 -25.76
CA SER A 99 5.88 -7.46 -24.74
C SER A 99 5.69 -6.04 -24.23
N TRP A 100 6.74 -5.24 -24.17
CA TRP A 100 6.64 -3.83 -23.81
C TRP A 100 5.77 -3.05 -24.81
N MET A 101 5.87 -3.30 -26.11
CA MET A 101 4.98 -2.67 -27.10
C MET A 101 3.50 -2.92 -26.79
N LEU A 102 3.16 -4.15 -26.42
CA LEU A 102 1.80 -4.52 -26.03
C LEU A 102 1.39 -3.85 -24.71
N ILE A 103 2.23 -3.93 -23.68
CA ILE A 103 1.97 -3.34 -22.36
C ILE A 103 1.78 -1.83 -22.46
N LYS A 104 2.61 -1.15 -23.25
CA LYS A 104 2.54 0.29 -23.47
C LYS A 104 1.18 0.71 -24.03
N SER A 105 0.56 -0.11 -24.88
CA SER A 105 -0.80 0.17 -25.40
C SER A 105 -1.90 0.13 -24.33
N TRP A 106 -1.66 -0.51 -23.19
CA TRP A 106 -2.60 -0.58 -22.06
C TRP A 106 -2.43 0.56 -21.06
N LEU A 107 -1.26 1.20 -21.05
CA LEU A 107 -0.95 2.29 -20.13
C LEU A 107 -1.55 3.60 -20.61
N SER A 108 -2.19 4.35 -19.70
CA SER A 108 -2.59 5.73 -19.97
C SER A 108 -1.36 6.62 -20.34
N PRO A 109 -1.52 7.70 -21.13
CA PRO A 109 -0.40 8.58 -21.47
C PRO A 109 0.31 9.19 -20.26
N SER A 110 -0.42 9.38 -19.15
CA SER A 110 0.15 9.84 -17.88
C SER A 110 1.09 8.80 -17.28
N VAL A 111 0.68 7.53 -17.22
CA VAL A 111 1.52 6.45 -16.68
C VAL A 111 2.70 6.13 -17.60
N GLN A 112 2.53 6.15 -18.92
CA GLN A 112 3.64 5.93 -19.86
C GLN A 112 4.82 6.87 -19.61
N LYS A 113 4.55 8.14 -19.26
CA LYS A 113 5.61 9.13 -18.95
C LYS A 113 6.35 8.85 -17.64
N LYS A 114 5.75 8.05 -16.74
CA LYS A 114 6.29 7.69 -15.43
C LYS A 114 7.18 6.42 -15.48
N VAL A 115 7.14 5.67 -16.58
CA VAL A 115 7.96 4.46 -16.76
C VAL A 115 9.36 4.84 -17.26
N ARG A 116 10.38 4.28 -16.61
CA ARG A 116 11.81 4.47 -16.91
C ARG A 116 12.49 3.11 -16.92
N PHE A 117 13.17 2.78 -18.01
CA PHE A 117 14.08 1.65 -18.05
C PHE A 117 15.44 2.12 -17.56
N ILE A 118 15.98 1.46 -16.55
CA ILE A 118 17.24 1.85 -15.90
C ILE A 118 18.31 0.86 -16.32
N HIS A 119 19.44 1.37 -16.80
CA HIS A 119 20.54 0.56 -17.34
C HIS A 119 21.84 0.65 -16.53
N SER A 120 21.95 1.60 -15.59
CA SER A 120 23.13 1.76 -14.73
C SER A 120 22.78 2.23 -13.32
N ALA A 121 23.73 2.03 -12.40
CA ALA A 121 23.62 2.54 -11.03
C ALA A 121 23.55 4.07 -11.00
N ASP A 122 24.33 4.76 -11.84
CA ASP A 122 24.38 6.21 -11.91
C ASP A 122 23.02 6.80 -12.32
N GLU A 123 22.35 6.19 -13.29
CA GLU A 123 21.01 6.60 -13.73
C GLU A 123 19.98 6.45 -12.59
N LEU A 124 20.03 5.35 -11.83
CA LEU A 124 19.13 5.17 -10.68
C LEU A 124 19.44 6.15 -9.54
N ALA A 125 20.72 6.46 -9.34
CA ALA A 125 21.20 7.33 -8.27
C ALA A 125 20.67 8.77 -8.40
N GLU A 126 20.27 9.19 -9.60
CA GLU A 126 19.59 10.48 -9.82
C GLU A 126 18.23 10.56 -9.11
N PHE A 127 17.58 9.43 -8.87
CA PHE A 127 16.22 9.37 -8.32
C PHE A 127 16.15 8.78 -6.91
N ILE A 128 17.06 7.87 -6.57
CA ILE A 128 17.05 7.12 -5.31
C ILE A 128 18.46 7.12 -4.72
N ASP A 129 18.57 7.31 -3.41
CA ASP A 129 19.82 7.02 -2.71
C ASP A 129 20.06 5.50 -2.70
N LEU A 130 21.07 5.04 -3.43
CA LEU A 130 21.38 3.61 -3.54
C LEU A 130 21.66 2.97 -2.18
N SER A 131 22.08 3.73 -1.17
CA SER A 131 22.31 3.22 0.19
C SER A 131 21.07 2.62 0.85
N VAL A 132 19.85 2.98 0.38
CA VAL A 132 18.58 2.42 0.90
C VAL A 132 18.11 1.17 0.16
N LEU A 133 18.80 0.81 -0.93
CA LEU A 133 18.47 -0.32 -1.78
C LEU A 133 19.34 -1.55 -1.46
N PRO A 134 18.84 -2.76 -1.75
CA PRO A 134 19.64 -3.98 -1.63
C PRO A 134 20.74 -4.05 -2.70
N LYS A 135 21.76 -4.87 -2.46
CA LYS A 135 22.90 -5.05 -3.39
C LYS A 135 22.49 -5.40 -4.81
N ARG A 136 21.46 -6.23 -5.00
CA ARG A 136 20.96 -6.61 -6.33
C ARG A 136 20.35 -5.43 -7.12
N LEU A 137 20.05 -4.33 -6.45
CA LEU A 137 19.53 -3.07 -7.02
C LEU A 137 20.56 -1.94 -6.84
N TYR A 138 21.85 -2.26 -7.03
CA TYR A 138 22.99 -1.35 -6.94
C TYR A 138 23.27 -0.74 -5.55
N GLY A 139 22.58 -1.22 -4.52
CA GLY A 139 22.69 -0.66 -3.18
C GLY A 139 23.62 -1.41 -2.22
N THR A 140 23.42 -1.19 -0.93
CA THR A 140 24.25 -1.76 0.15
C THR A 140 23.45 -2.51 1.22
N GLN A 141 22.12 -2.35 1.24
CA GLN A 141 21.25 -3.04 2.20
C GLN A 141 21.22 -4.56 1.96
N PRO A 142 20.88 -5.34 3.00
CA PRO A 142 20.57 -6.76 2.80
C PRO A 142 19.33 -6.94 1.91
N ASP A 143 19.23 -8.12 1.32
CA ASP A 143 18.04 -8.51 0.58
C ASP A 143 16.81 -8.58 1.49
N PHE A 144 15.63 -8.40 0.88
CA PHE A 144 14.37 -8.42 1.60
C PHE A 144 14.15 -9.78 2.27
N LYS A 145 13.84 -9.76 3.56
CA LYS A 145 13.47 -10.94 4.33
C LYS A 145 12.08 -10.73 4.92
N PHE A 146 11.11 -11.50 4.43
CA PHE A 146 9.76 -11.48 4.97
C PHE A 146 9.74 -12.01 6.41
N ILE A 147 9.05 -11.30 7.30
CA ILE A 147 8.81 -11.73 8.68
C ILE A 147 7.34 -12.19 8.75
N PRO A 148 7.10 -13.50 8.91
CA PRO A 148 5.75 -14.04 8.95
C PRO A 148 4.99 -13.58 10.21
N PRO A 149 3.65 -13.73 10.22
CA PRO A 149 2.85 -13.55 11.42
C PRO A 149 3.34 -14.41 12.59
N THR A 150 3.25 -13.86 13.80
CA THR A 150 3.54 -14.56 15.05
C THR A 150 2.27 -15.22 15.60
N THR A 151 2.42 -16.08 16.61
CA THR A 151 1.25 -16.63 17.33
C THR A 151 0.40 -15.52 17.99
N GLU A 152 1.02 -14.42 18.41
CA GLU A 152 0.30 -13.27 18.96
C GLU A 152 -0.55 -12.56 17.89
N ASP A 153 -0.05 -12.48 16.64
CA ASP A 153 -0.83 -11.99 15.50
C ASP A 153 -2.08 -12.84 15.27
N GLU A 154 -1.97 -14.17 15.40
CA GLU A 154 -3.09 -15.09 15.23
C GLU A 154 -4.13 -14.94 16.36
N VAL A 155 -3.70 -14.79 17.61
CA VAL A 155 -4.59 -14.54 18.75
C VAL A 155 -5.40 -13.26 18.53
N MET A 156 -4.73 -12.17 18.17
CA MET A 156 -5.39 -10.90 17.88
C MET A 156 -6.36 -11.03 16.70
N PHE A 157 -5.91 -11.62 15.59
CA PHE A 157 -6.75 -11.82 14.41
C PHE A 157 -8.03 -12.61 14.73
N ASN A 158 -7.90 -13.70 15.49
CA ASN A 158 -9.03 -14.55 15.86
C ASN A 158 -10.02 -13.81 16.77
N ALA A 159 -9.51 -13.01 17.72
CA ALA A 159 -10.35 -12.20 18.60
C ALA A 159 -11.20 -11.18 17.82
N PHE A 160 -10.60 -10.39 16.94
CA PHE A 160 -11.34 -9.41 16.11
C PHE A 160 -12.26 -10.07 15.09
N ARG A 161 -11.91 -11.26 14.58
CA ARG A 161 -12.78 -12.01 13.66
C ARG A 161 -14.02 -12.55 14.36
N ALA A 162 -13.90 -12.93 15.64
CA ALA A 162 -15.02 -13.41 16.44
C ALA A 162 -15.94 -12.27 16.90
N ASP A 163 -15.42 -11.05 17.05
CA ASP A 163 -16.19 -9.89 17.48
C ASP A 163 -16.99 -9.21 16.37
N THR A 164 -18.14 -9.80 16.06
CA THR A 164 -19.07 -9.25 15.07
C THR A 164 -19.74 -7.96 15.55
N LYS A 165 -19.94 -7.79 16.86
CA LYS A 165 -20.62 -6.62 17.44
C LYS A 165 -19.71 -5.40 17.41
N GLY A 166 -18.48 -5.51 17.91
CA GLY A 166 -17.52 -4.40 17.86
C GLY A 166 -17.17 -4.02 16.43
N LYS A 167 -17.09 -5.00 15.51
CA LYS A 167 -16.95 -4.72 14.08
C LYS A 167 -18.09 -3.85 13.55
N ALA A 168 -19.34 -4.22 13.82
CA ALA A 168 -20.50 -3.47 13.35
C ALA A 168 -20.52 -2.04 13.89
N ILE A 169 -20.16 -1.84 15.17
CA ILE A 169 -20.11 -0.50 15.76
C ILE A 169 -18.97 0.32 15.14
N ALA A 170 -17.78 -0.28 14.93
CA ALA A 170 -16.65 0.41 14.31
C ALA A 170 -16.92 0.77 12.84
N GLU A 171 -17.62 -0.09 12.10
CA GLU A 171 -18.06 0.17 10.73
C GLU A 171 -19.12 1.29 10.67
N ALA A 172 -20.09 1.30 11.59
CA ALA A 172 -21.07 2.37 11.71
C ALA A 172 -20.41 3.72 12.03
N ALA A 173 -19.55 3.77 13.05
CA ALA A 173 -18.83 4.99 13.44
C ALA A 173 -17.95 5.54 12.30
N HIS A 174 -17.31 4.66 11.53
CA HIS A 174 -16.55 5.08 10.35
C HIS A 174 -17.47 5.67 9.27
N TRP A 175 -18.61 5.04 9.00
CA TRP A 175 -19.58 5.55 8.03
C TRP A 175 -20.18 6.90 8.44
N ASP A 176 -20.52 7.07 9.71
CA ASP A 176 -21.01 8.36 10.24
C ASP A 176 -19.96 9.46 10.04
N ALA A 177 -18.68 9.16 10.33
CA ALA A 177 -17.59 10.10 10.09
C ALA A 177 -17.37 10.41 8.60
N VAL A 178 -17.56 9.43 7.70
CA VAL A 178 -17.54 9.65 6.24
C VAL A 178 -18.66 10.60 5.83
N GLN A 179 -19.89 10.36 6.29
CA GLN A 179 -21.04 11.20 5.97
C GLN A 179 -20.86 12.63 6.48
N ASN A 180 -20.36 12.80 7.71
CA ASN A 180 -20.08 14.12 8.27
C ASN A 180 -19.04 14.88 7.45
N TYR A 181 -17.89 14.25 7.14
CA TYR A 181 -16.86 14.88 6.31
C TYR A 181 -17.35 15.21 4.90
N PHE A 182 -18.14 14.32 4.29
CA PHE A 182 -18.73 14.52 2.97
C PHE A 182 -19.69 15.71 2.97
N ASN A 183 -20.59 15.80 3.93
CA ASN A 183 -21.57 16.88 4.05
C ASN A 183 -20.89 18.25 4.22
N VAL A 184 -19.90 18.37 5.11
CA VAL A 184 -19.15 19.62 5.29
C VAL A 184 -18.35 19.97 4.03
N THR A 185 -17.76 18.98 3.35
CA THR A 185 -17.05 19.19 2.09
C THR A 185 -17.99 19.65 0.97
N LEU A 186 -19.23 19.14 0.91
CA LEU A 186 -20.26 19.61 -0.03
C LEU A 186 -20.67 21.05 0.24
N GLN A 187 -20.87 21.43 1.50
CA GLN A 187 -21.18 22.82 1.87
C GLN A 187 -20.07 23.78 1.44
N TRP A 188 -18.82 23.41 1.71
CA TRP A 188 -17.65 24.15 1.24
C TRP A 188 -17.62 24.27 -0.29
N ALA A 189 -17.81 23.16 -1.01
CA ALA A 189 -17.76 23.14 -2.47
C ALA A 189 -18.89 23.95 -3.15
N ASN A 190 -20.03 24.13 -2.48
CA ASN A 190 -21.16 24.93 -2.97
C ASN A 190 -21.02 26.44 -2.68
N GLY A 191 -19.81 26.92 -2.41
CA GLY A 191 -19.50 28.36 -2.30
C GLY A 191 -19.65 28.94 -0.89
N ASN A 192 -19.79 28.11 0.14
CA ASN A 192 -19.72 28.55 1.53
C ASN A 192 -18.25 28.54 1.99
N GLU A 193 -17.52 29.59 1.59
CA GLU A 193 -16.08 29.75 1.86
C GLU A 193 -15.78 30.47 3.18
N ASP A 194 -16.76 30.56 4.07
CA ASP A 194 -16.58 31.11 5.42
C ASP A 194 -15.47 30.35 6.17
N GLY A 195 -14.60 31.08 6.87
CA GLY A 195 -13.46 30.51 7.61
C GLY A 195 -13.84 29.42 8.63
N ASN A 196 -15.10 29.43 9.10
CA ASN A 196 -15.66 28.42 10.00
C ASN A 196 -15.74 27.03 9.33
N ILE A 197 -16.18 26.96 8.07
CA ILE A 197 -16.35 25.69 7.35
C ILE A 197 -15.01 25.04 7.03
N LEU A 198 -13.98 25.85 6.74
CA LEU A 198 -12.63 25.32 6.56
C LEU A 198 -12.08 24.69 7.86
N SER A 199 -12.37 25.29 9.01
CA SER A 199 -11.99 24.73 10.32
C SER A 199 -12.77 23.45 10.62
N GLU A 200 -14.08 23.45 10.39
CA GLU A 200 -14.94 22.29 10.57
C GLU A 200 -14.55 21.12 9.66
N ARG A 201 -14.22 21.41 8.39
CA ARG A 201 -13.74 20.41 7.43
C ARG A 201 -12.42 19.78 7.87
N LYS A 202 -11.51 20.57 8.45
CA LYS A 202 -10.26 20.04 9.02
C LYS A 202 -10.53 19.13 10.21
N GLU A 203 -11.51 19.46 11.05
CA GLU A 203 -11.85 18.67 12.22
C GLU A 203 -12.54 17.35 11.86
N THR A 204 -13.55 17.40 10.99
CA THR A 204 -14.21 16.21 10.46
C THR A 204 -13.24 15.28 9.72
N ARG A 205 -12.21 15.82 9.06
CA ARG A 205 -11.11 15.01 8.48
C ARG A 205 -10.33 14.25 9.56
N LYS A 206 -10.04 14.86 10.71
CA LYS A 206 -9.37 14.17 11.83
C LYS A 206 -10.27 13.08 12.42
N GLN A 207 -11.55 13.38 12.59
CA GLN A 207 -12.53 12.40 13.09
C GLN A 207 -12.65 11.20 12.16
N LEU A 208 -12.72 11.44 10.84
CA LEU A 208 -12.72 10.38 9.84
C LEU A 208 -11.46 9.50 9.92
N ARG A 209 -10.28 10.13 10.04
CA ARG A 209 -9.03 9.40 10.25
C ARG A 209 -9.05 8.57 11.52
N HIS A 210 -9.50 9.15 12.63
CA HIS A 210 -9.60 8.45 13.91
C HIS A 210 -10.55 7.24 13.82
N ALA A 211 -11.74 7.41 13.23
CA ALA A 211 -12.70 6.32 13.06
C ALA A 211 -12.14 5.21 12.15
N PHE A 212 -11.36 5.57 11.11
CA PHE A 212 -10.65 4.59 10.29
C PHE A 212 -9.60 3.82 11.10
N GLU A 213 -8.81 4.51 11.93
CA GLU A 213 -7.81 3.89 12.81
C GLU A 213 -8.47 2.89 13.78
N GLN A 214 -9.60 3.24 14.40
CA GLN A 214 -10.37 2.33 15.27
C GLN A 214 -10.92 1.10 14.54
N ARG A 215 -11.27 1.25 13.26
CA ARG A 215 -11.75 0.16 12.41
C ARG A 215 -10.62 -0.75 11.92
N SER A 216 -9.36 -0.27 11.87
CA SER A 216 -8.21 -0.93 11.26
C SER A 216 -8.01 -2.40 11.70
N PRO A 217 -8.14 -2.77 12.99
CA PRO A 217 -7.98 -4.16 13.43
C PRO A 217 -9.05 -5.14 12.94
N TYR A 218 -10.25 -4.65 12.59
CA TYR A 218 -11.33 -5.49 12.05
C TYR A 218 -11.19 -5.78 10.55
N ILE A 219 -10.37 -4.99 9.85
CA ILE A 219 -10.18 -5.09 8.40
C ILE A 219 -8.80 -5.62 8.01
N SER A 220 -7.82 -5.58 8.92
CA SER A 220 -6.45 -5.99 8.65
C SER A 220 -5.71 -6.44 9.92
N THR A 221 -4.65 -7.21 9.73
CA THR A 221 -3.69 -7.56 10.79
C THR A 221 -2.41 -6.76 10.64
N ARG A 222 -1.51 -6.87 11.62
CA ARG A 222 -0.16 -6.32 11.46
C ARG A 222 0.50 -6.97 10.23
N THR A 223 1.01 -6.11 9.38
CA THR A 223 1.78 -6.49 8.20
C THR A 223 3.26 -6.70 8.57
N HIS A 224 4.05 -7.21 7.63
CA HIS A 224 5.51 -7.20 7.76
C HIS A 224 6.06 -5.83 8.18
N TYR A 225 5.52 -4.74 7.61
CA TYR A 225 5.98 -3.37 7.88
C TYR A 225 5.74 -2.91 9.32
N HIS A 226 4.76 -3.49 10.02
CA HIS A 226 4.60 -3.25 11.46
C HIS A 226 5.70 -3.96 12.26
N ARG A 227 6.01 -5.22 11.89
CA ARG A 227 7.01 -6.03 12.59
C ARG A 227 8.43 -5.50 12.43
N VAL A 228 8.72 -4.81 11.32
CA VAL A 228 10.00 -4.11 11.09
C VAL A 228 9.94 -2.62 11.45
N GLU A 229 8.91 -2.17 12.16
CA GLU A 229 8.73 -0.80 12.66
C GLU A 229 8.70 0.32 11.60
N VAL A 230 8.51 -0.03 10.33
CA VAL A 230 8.35 0.92 9.22
C VAL A 230 6.97 1.57 9.26
N LEU A 231 5.93 0.79 9.57
CA LEU A 231 4.56 1.26 9.71
C LEU A 231 4.16 1.25 11.19
N LYS A 232 3.72 2.39 11.70
CA LYS A 232 3.31 2.58 13.10
C LYS A 232 1.84 2.97 13.16
N GLU A 233 1.00 2.01 13.53
CA GLU A 233 -0.43 2.21 13.79
C GLU A 233 -0.69 1.89 15.29
N PRO A 234 -0.77 2.90 16.17
CA PRO A 234 -0.85 2.71 17.62
C PRO A 234 -2.00 1.81 18.08
N ILE A 235 -3.10 1.76 17.32
CA ILE A 235 -4.25 0.90 17.61
C ILE A 235 -3.86 -0.58 17.70
N PHE A 236 -2.90 -1.06 16.90
CA PHE A 236 -2.45 -2.44 16.99
C PHE A 236 -1.62 -2.72 18.25
N GLN A 237 -0.96 -1.70 18.82
CA GLN A 237 -0.29 -1.87 20.11
C GLN A 237 -1.33 -1.99 21.23
N VAL A 238 -2.29 -1.07 21.27
CA VAL A 238 -3.40 -1.09 22.27
C VAL A 238 -4.17 -2.41 22.21
N ALA A 239 -4.47 -2.89 21.00
CA ALA A 239 -5.17 -4.16 20.81
C ALA A 239 -4.39 -5.36 21.38
N TYR A 240 -3.08 -5.39 21.23
CA TYR A 240 -2.24 -6.47 21.75
C TYR A 240 -2.08 -6.41 23.26
N ASP A 241 -1.85 -5.22 23.81
CA ASP A 241 -1.73 -5.04 25.25
C ASP A 241 -2.99 -5.58 25.95
N ARG A 242 -4.17 -5.33 25.38
CA ARG A 242 -5.45 -5.84 25.89
C ARG A 242 -5.65 -7.34 25.67
N LEU A 243 -5.54 -7.80 24.42
CA LEU A 243 -5.98 -9.15 24.03
C LEU A 243 -4.90 -10.22 24.23
N VAL A 244 -3.64 -9.84 24.21
CA VAL A 244 -2.49 -10.76 24.25
C VAL A 244 -1.77 -10.68 25.59
N HIS A 245 -1.48 -9.46 26.08
CA HIS A 245 -0.61 -9.29 27.25
C HIS A 245 -1.36 -9.21 28.59
N ASN A 246 -2.52 -8.54 28.66
CA ASN A 246 -3.19 -8.31 29.95
C ASN A 246 -4.29 -9.31 30.33
N LYS A 247 -4.79 -10.16 29.42
CA LYS A 247 -5.89 -11.14 29.68
C LYS A 247 -7.03 -10.58 30.56
N GLU A 248 -7.32 -9.29 30.51
CA GLU A 248 -8.51 -8.73 31.16
C GLU A 248 -9.74 -9.03 30.30
N GLU A 249 -10.91 -9.16 30.93
CA GLU A 249 -12.15 -9.61 30.30
C GLU A 249 -12.44 -8.95 28.94
N PRO A 250 -13.07 -9.67 27.99
CA PRO A 250 -13.25 -9.25 26.60
C PRO A 250 -14.33 -8.18 26.48
N SER A 251 -14.09 -6.99 27.02
CA SER A 251 -14.79 -5.77 26.64
C SER A 251 -14.07 -5.19 25.42
N ILE A 252 -14.55 -5.57 24.22
CA ILE A 252 -14.02 -5.13 22.91
C ILE A 252 -14.62 -3.76 22.52
N THR A 253 -14.90 -2.94 23.52
CA THR A 253 -15.43 -1.60 23.36
C THR A 253 -14.20 -0.67 23.36
N PHE A 254 -13.75 -0.26 22.17
CA PHE A 254 -12.73 0.78 21.98
C PHE A 254 -13.33 2.20 22.03
N PHE A 255 -14.63 2.29 22.30
CA PHE A 255 -15.44 3.52 22.29
C PHE A 255 -15.31 4.29 23.60
#